data_AF-A0A9D3PQ97-F1
#
_entry.id   AF-A0A9D3PQ97-F1
#
_cell.length_a   1.000
_cell.length_b   1.000
_cell.length_c   1.000
_cell.angle_alpha   90.00
_cell.angle_beta   90.00
_cell.angle_gamma   90.00
#
_symmetry.space_group_name_H-M   'P 1'
#
loop_
_entity.id
_entity.type
_entity.pdbx_description
1 polymer ?
#
loop_
_entity_poly.entity_id
_entity_poly.type
_entity_poly.pdbx_seq_one_letter_code
_entity_poly.pdbx_strand_id
1 'polypeptide(L)'
;MSSKNEMAGEFETLQIKSITKALEKFVTFGKYLLQNAKEESRDGSLQDFVAQKISLERDSSLLGLVAAGAALYRSLSVKKKIEAEKVWKDACHCSEVQDLVDEFLQLQMEWDAFLECLDAELEMSDRALSHEPRAGHLSSETPLTDARTGEPVTLAKYLGKGEHVLLVLIRQFACLLCRIHLSELEANQGLLDAQSMRVLVVSFGCQEGARYWLEETGCSYDMLLDPQRKIYRAFGLGASLTKVLRFNNMLLYAEYILSNYEFPRAAPSIEDDMYQDWALESLTADKGRT
;
A
#
# COMPACT_ATOMS: atom_id res chain seq x y z
N MET A 1 53.26 7.91 -6.08
CA MET A 1 52.35 6.75 -6.04
C MET A 1 51.86 6.44 -4.62
N SER A 2 52.66 6.62 -3.56
CA SER A 2 52.24 6.39 -2.15
C SER A 2 51.00 7.20 -1.72
N SER A 3 50.96 8.51 -1.99
CA SER A 3 49.86 9.40 -1.55
C SER A 3 48.50 9.14 -2.22
N LYS A 4 48.44 8.48 -3.39
CA LYS A 4 47.16 8.12 -4.03
C LYS A 4 46.54 6.85 -3.43
N ASN A 5 47.35 5.90 -2.97
CA ASN A 5 46.85 4.68 -2.32
C ASN A 5 46.38 4.95 -0.88
N GLU A 6 47.05 5.84 -0.15
CA GLU A 6 46.62 6.26 1.20
C GLU A 6 45.26 6.99 1.16
N MET A 7 45.09 7.89 0.20
CA MET A 7 43.84 8.65 0.02
C MET A 7 42.66 7.76 -0.43
N ALA A 8 42.95 6.72 -1.22
CA ALA A 8 41.95 5.72 -1.63
C ALA A 8 41.50 4.84 -0.46
N GLY A 9 42.43 4.38 0.39
CA GLY A 9 42.09 3.58 1.57
C GLY A 9 41.36 4.38 2.65
N GLU A 10 41.66 5.67 2.82
CA GLU A 10 40.94 6.55 3.74
C GLU A 10 39.51 6.82 3.26
N PHE A 11 39.31 7.04 1.95
CA PHE A 11 37.98 7.21 1.36
C PHE A 11 37.12 5.94 1.48
N GLU A 12 37.69 4.78 1.20
CA GLU A 12 37.03 3.48 1.34
C GLU A 12 36.61 3.22 2.80
N THR A 13 37.50 3.51 3.75
CA THR A 13 37.20 3.40 5.20
C THR A 13 36.06 4.33 5.62
N LEU A 14 36.03 5.56 5.11
CA LEU A 14 34.97 6.53 5.40
C LEU A 14 33.62 6.09 4.82
N GLN A 15 33.66 5.53 3.60
CA GLN A 15 32.47 5.01 2.92
C GLN A 15 31.89 3.81 3.65
N ILE A 16 32.70 2.84 4.06
CA ILE A 16 32.26 1.66 4.85
C ILE A 16 31.58 2.12 6.14
N LYS A 17 32.20 3.03 6.90
CA LYS A 17 31.61 3.57 8.14
C LYS A 17 30.24 4.22 7.90
N SER A 18 30.08 4.93 6.78
CA SER A 18 28.81 5.54 6.42
C SER A 18 27.74 4.48 6.11
N ILE A 19 28.10 3.42 5.38
CA ILE A 19 27.20 2.32 5.04
C ILE A 19 26.76 1.59 6.32
N THR A 20 27.70 1.17 7.15
CA THR A 20 27.46 0.49 8.43
C THR A 20 26.48 1.30 9.29
N LYS A 21 26.79 2.58 9.54
CA LYS A 21 25.97 3.45 10.38
C LYS A 21 24.55 3.63 9.84
N ALA A 22 24.41 3.74 8.52
CA ALA A 22 23.10 3.91 7.89
C ALA A 22 22.25 2.64 7.99
N LEU A 23 22.85 1.47 7.72
CA LEU A 23 22.19 0.17 7.85
C LEU A 23 21.80 -0.13 9.30
N GLU A 24 22.74 0.02 10.24
CA GLU A 24 22.51 -0.19 11.67
C GLU A 24 21.32 0.63 12.16
N LYS A 25 21.31 1.94 11.87
CA LYS A 25 20.22 2.83 12.27
C LYS A 25 18.86 2.37 11.71
N PHE A 26 18.82 1.97 10.44
CA PHE A 26 17.61 1.50 9.81
C PHE A 26 17.12 0.18 10.43
N VAL A 27 18.02 -0.80 10.59
CA VAL A 27 17.71 -2.12 11.15
C VAL A 27 17.25 -2.02 12.59
N THR A 28 17.95 -1.26 13.44
CA THR A 28 17.56 -1.05 14.84
C THR A 28 16.16 -0.45 14.94
N PHE A 29 15.88 0.58 14.14
CA PHE A 29 14.56 1.22 14.16
C PHE A 29 13.45 0.31 13.62
N GLY A 30 13.70 -0.42 12.53
CA GLY A 30 12.74 -1.37 11.98
C GLY A 30 12.43 -2.52 12.95
N LYS A 31 13.44 -3.06 13.64
CA LYS A 31 13.26 -4.06 14.71
C LYS A 31 12.42 -3.50 15.87
N TYR A 32 12.66 -2.25 16.27
CA TYR A 32 11.85 -1.55 17.28
C TYR A 32 10.38 -1.42 16.85
N LEU A 33 10.11 -0.95 15.63
CA LEU A 33 8.75 -0.84 15.11
C LEU A 33 8.04 -2.19 15.09
N LEU A 34 8.73 -3.23 14.61
CA LEU A 34 8.18 -4.58 14.52
C LEU A 34 7.90 -5.17 15.91
N GLN A 35 8.79 -4.97 16.88
CA GLN A 35 8.61 -5.45 18.24
C GLN A 35 7.41 -4.78 18.91
N ASN A 36 7.31 -3.45 18.83
CA ASN A 36 6.15 -2.73 19.37
C ASN A 36 4.85 -3.18 18.70
N ALA A 37 4.86 -3.42 17.39
CA ALA A 37 3.70 -3.92 16.68
C ALA A 37 3.28 -5.32 17.16
N LYS A 38 4.23 -6.21 17.42
CA LYS A 38 3.97 -7.56 17.99
C LYS A 38 3.43 -7.51 19.41
N GLU A 39 3.85 -6.53 20.21
CA GLU A 39 3.35 -6.33 21.58
C GLU A 39 1.93 -5.76 21.55
N GLU A 40 1.72 -4.67 20.84
CA GLU A 40 0.41 -4.02 20.72
C GLU A 40 -0.63 -4.91 20.04
N SER A 41 -0.25 -5.80 19.11
CA SER A 41 -1.20 -6.73 18.48
C SER A 41 -1.75 -7.78 19.45
N ARG A 42 -1.09 -7.98 20.61
CA ARG A 42 -1.54 -8.87 21.68
C ARG A 42 -2.39 -8.15 22.73
N ASP A 43 -2.37 -6.82 22.72
CA ASP A 43 -3.04 -5.98 23.69
C ASP A 43 -4.32 -5.38 23.08
N GLY A 44 -5.46 -6.00 23.35
CA GLY A 44 -6.77 -5.51 22.90
C GLY A 44 -7.31 -6.25 21.66
N SER A 45 -8.22 -5.61 20.91
CA SER A 45 -8.76 -6.22 19.69
C SER A 45 -7.81 -6.00 18.52
N LEU A 46 -7.68 -7.02 17.67
CA LEU A 46 -6.82 -6.96 16.48
C LEU A 46 -7.30 -5.88 15.49
N GLN A 47 -8.59 -5.57 15.51
CA GLN A 47 -9.20 -4.50 14.72
C GLN A 47 -8.75 -3.12 15.19
N ASP A 48 -8.73 -2.87 16.50
CA ASP A 48 -8.24 -1.61 17.07
C ASP A 48 -6.74 -1.43 16.78
N PHE A 49 -5.98 -2.52 16.86
CA PHE A 49 -4.56 -2.53 16.50
C PHE A 49 -4.35 -2.11 15.03
N VAL A 50 -5.10 -2.70 14.10
CA VAL A 50 -5.01 -2.40 12.67
C VAL A 50 -5.36 -0.94 12.37
N ALA A 51 -6.44 -0.42 12.96
CA ALA A 51 -6.83 0.98 12.79
C ALA A 51 -5.74 1.94 13.30
N GLN A 52 -5.06 1.59 14.39
CA GLN A 52 -4.02 2.43 14.99
C GLN A 52 -2.66 2.35 14.27
N LYS A 53 -2.30 1.21 13.67
CA LYS A 53 -0.97 0.98 13.07
C LYS A 53 -0.83 1.34 11.59
N ILE A 54 -1.92 1.70 10.92
CA ILE A 54 -1.90 2.21 9.53
C ILE A 54 -2.17 3.72 9.50
N SER A 55 -2.39 4.33 10.65
CA SER A 55 -2.44 5.78 10.75
C SER A 55 -1.07 6.38 10.46
N LEU A 56 -1.02 7.24 9.44
CA LEU A 56 0.16 8.04 9.05
C LEU A 56 0.60 9.02 10.14
N GLU A 57 -0.22 9.25 11.17
CA GLU A 57 0.00 10.27 12.19
C GLU A 57 0.82 9.80 13.40
N ARG A 58 1.11 8.49 13.48
CA ARG A 58 1.92 7.92 14.58
C ARG A 58 3.31 7.51 14.09
N ASP A 59 4.34 8.15 14.64
CA ASP A 59 5.75 7.85 14.35
C ASP A 59 6.17 6.42 14.73
N SER A 60 5.44 5.78 15.66
CA SER A 60 5.62 4.38 16.09
C SER A 60 4.75 3.37 15.32
N SER A 61 4.10 3.80 14.23
CA SER A 61 3.37 2.92 13.33
C SER A 61 4.32 2.12 12.42
N LEU A 62 3.82 1.05 11.81
CA LEU A 62 4.58 0.28 10.83
C LEU A 62 4.96 1.14 9.60
N LEU A 63 4.19 2.19 9.30
CA LEU A 63 4.50 3.16 8.24
C LEU A 63 5.74 4.01 8.55
N GLY A 64 6.20 4.07 9.80
CA GLY A 64 7.46 4.72 10.17
C GLY A 64 8.67 4.16 9.41
N LEU A 65 8.60 2.91 8.94
CA LEU A 65 9.63 2.29 8.12
C LEU A 65 9.86 3.02 6.78
N VAL A 66 8.84 3.70 6.25
CA VAL A 66 8.94 4.51 5.03
C VAL A 66 9.92 5.67 5.23
N ALA A 67 9.76 6.44 6.32
CA ALA A 67 10.64 7.56 6.63
C ALA A 67 12.08 7.07 6.93
N ALA A 68 12.20 5.94 7.63
CA ALA A 68 13.49 5.30 7.88
C ALA A 68 14.19 4.87 6.59
N GLY A 69 13.45 4.26 5.65
CA GLY A 69 13.97 3.89 4.33
C GLY A 69 14.45 5.11 3.54
N ALA A 70 13.71 6.22 3.59
CA ALA A 70 14.12 7.45 2.92
C ALA A 70 15.39 8.04 3.55
N ALA A 71 15.53 7.96 4.88
CA ALA A 71 16.74 8.36 5.58
C ALA A 71 17.95 7.46 5.25
N LEU A 72 17.74 6.14 5.14
CA LEU A 72 18.75 5.18 4.69
C LEU A 72 19.26 5.55 3.30
N TYR A 73 18.38 5.71 2.32
CA TYR A 73 18.74 6.06 0.95
C TYR A 73 19.47 7.41 0.85
N ARG A 74 19.01 8.44 1.56
CA ARG A 74 19.74 9.73 1.65
C ARG A 74 21.15 9.56 2.20
N SER A 75 21.32 8.75 3.26
CA SER A 75 22.62 8.52 3.89
C SER A 75 23.59 7.78 2.96
N LEU A 76 23.06 6.96 2.05
CA LEU A 76 23.82 6.26 1.01
C LEU A 76 23.97 7.09 -0.28
N SER A 77 23.42 8.31 -0.33
CA SER A 77 23.38 9.17 -1.53
C SER A 77 22.72 8.51 -2.75
N VAL A 78 21.68 7.71 -2.51
CA VAL A 78 20.88 7.02 -3.53
C VAL A 78 19.41 7.38 -3.39
N LYS A 79 18.59 7.05 -4.38
CA LYS A 79 17.15 7.28 -4.36
C LYS A 79 16.32 6.00 -4.39
N LYS A 80 16.90 4.91 -4.86
CA LYS A 80 16.20 3.63 -5.06
C LYS A 80 16.81 2.50 -4.26
N LYS A 81 15.99 1.51 -3.93
CA LYS A 81 16.44 0.28 -3.26
C LYS A 81 17.54 -0.41 -4.05
N ILE A 82 17.39 -0.55 -5.35
CA ILE A 82 18.36 -1.25 -6.21
C ILE A 82 19.73 -0.56 -6.22
N GLU A 83 19.76 0.77 -6.06
CA GLU A 83 21.00 1.54 -5.95
C GLU A 83 21.64 1.32 -4.58
N ALA A 84 20.85 1.33 -3.50
CA ALA A 84 21.32 0.99 -2.16
C ALA A 84 21.90 -0.44 -2.11
N GLU A 85 21.21 -1.40 -2.74
CA GLU A 85 21.68 -2.78 -2.87
C GLU A 85 23.02 -2.88 -3.58
N LYS A 86 23.25 -2.04 -4.59
CA LYS A 86 24.54 -1.97 -5.26
C LYS A 86 25.63 -1.43 -4.33
N VAL A 87 25.34 -0.37 -3.56
CA VAL A 87 26.31 0.25 -2.64
C VAL A 87 26.86 -0.74 -1.62
N TRP A 88 26.01 -1.51 -0.93
CA TRP A 88 26.51 -2.49 0.04
C TRP A 88 27.03 -3.79 -0.60
N LYS A 89 26.58 -4.15 -1.82
CA LYS A 89 27.22 -5.23 -2.61
C LYS A 89 28.66 -4.86 -2.98
N ASP A 90 28.93 -3.62 -3.34
CA ASP A 90 30.29 -3.16 -3.64
C ASP A 90 31.18 -3.18 -2.37
N ALA A 91 30.57 -3.00 -1.19
CA ALA A 91 31.22 -3.10 0.12
C ALA A 91 31.18 -4.51 0.75
N CYS A 92 30.80 -5.55 -0.01
CA CYS A 92 30.58 -6.90 0.54
C CYS A 92 31.85 -7.59 1.07
N HIS A 93 33.04 -7.03 0.84
CA HIS A 93 34.28 -7.55 1.39
C HIS A 93 34.46 -7.23 2.90
N CYS A 94 33.64 -6.33 3.44
CA CYS A 94 33.64 -5.97 4.86
C CYS A 94 32.64 -6.83 5.63
N SER A 95 33.09 -7.58 6.64
CA SER A 95 32.24 -8.46 7.45
C SER A 95 31.14 -7.71 8.19
N GLU A 96 31.45 -6.52 8.71
CA GLU A 96 30.48 -5.69 9.43
C GLU A 96 29.31 -5.25 8.52
N VAL A 97 29.60 -4.94 7.25
CA VAL A 97 28.57 -4.64 6.26
C VAL A 97 27.75 -5.90 5.93
N GLN A 98 28.40 -7.05 5.81
CA GLN A 98 27.71 -8.33 5.58
C GLN A 98 26.73 -8.64 6.72
N ASP A 99 27.19 -8.57 7.98
CA ASP A 99 26.37 -8.85 9.16
C ASP A 99 25.12 -7.94 9.20
N LEU A 100 25.28 -6.64 8.92
CA LEU A 100 24.17 -5.69 8.88
C LEU A 100 23.21 -5.91 7.71
N VAL A 101 23.72 -6.33 6.55
CA VAL A 101 22.87 -6.70 5.41
C VAL A 101 22.07 -7.96 5.73
N ASP A 102 22.68 -8.95 6.39
CA ASP A 102 21.99 -10.15 6.84
C ASP A 102 20.90 -9.80 7.87
N GLU A 103 21.18 -8.89 8.82
CA GLU A 103 20.16 -8.40 9.75
C GLU A 103 19.02 -7.64 9.05
N PHE A 104 19.32 -6.87 7.99
CA PHE A 104 18.31 -6.20 7.18
C PHE A 104 17.40 -7.21 6.46
N LEU A 105 17.98 -8.27 5.89
CA LEU A 105 17.23 -9.34 5.22
C LEU A 105 16.41 -10.15 6.23
N GLN A 106 16.96 -10.41 7.41
CA GLN A 106 16.25 -11.06 8.51
C GLN A 106 15.05 -10.22 8.98
N LEU A 107 15.24 -8.90 9.15
CA LEU A 107 14.16 -7.99 9.47
C LEU A 107 13.06 -8.01 8.40
N GLN A 108 13.43 -8.01 7.11
CA GLN A 108 12.46 -8.15 6.01
C GLN A 108 11.62 -9.42 6.16
N MET A 109 12.26 -10.57 6.39
CA MET A 109 11.56 -11.85 6.55
C MET A 109 10.62 -11.84 7.76
N GLU A 110 11.09 -11.35 8.91
CA GLU A 110 10.27 -11.29 10.14
C GLU A 110 9.11 -10.31 10.03
N TRP A 111 9.32 -9.21 9.32
CA TRP A 111 8.29 -8.21 9.05
C TRP A 111 7.17 -8.79 8.18
N ASP A 112 7.55 -9.40 7.05
CA ASP A 112 6.57 -9.99 6.13
C ASP A 112 5.84 -11.17 6.79
N ALA A 113 6.54 -12.04 7.52
CA ALA A 113 5.93 -13.15 8.25
C ALA A 113 4.96 -12.68 9.34
N PHE A 114 5.27 -11.58 10.04
CA PHE A 114 4.35 -11.00 11.02
C PHE A 114 3.05 -10.53 10.37
N LEU A 115 3.12 -9.84 9.23
CA LEU A 115 1.93 -9.40 8.50
C LEU A 115 1.11 -10.57 7.96
N GLU A 116 1.78 -11.64 7.51
CA GLU A 116 1.11 -12.87 7.06
C GLU A 116 0.34 -13.55 8.20
N CYS A 117 0.91 -13.59 9.41
CA CYS A 117 0.22 -14.07 10.61
C CYS A 117 -1.03 -13.22 10.91
N LEU A 118 -0.91 -11.89 10.88
CA LEU A 118 -2.06 -11.00 11.11
C LEU A 118 -3.16 -11.18 10.07
N ASP A 119 -2.81 -11.32 8.78
CA ASP A 119 -3.78 -11.56 7.72
C ASP A 119 -4.52 -12.89 7.91
N ALA A 120 -3.84 -13.92 8.44
CA ALA A 120 -4.44 -15.21 8.77
C ALA A 120 -5.38 -15.11 9.99
N GLU A 121 -4.96 -14.44 11.06
CA GLU A 121 -5.75 -14.25 12.29
C GLU A 121 -6.99 -13.38 12.08
N LEU A 122 -6.89 -12.36 11.23
CA LEU A 122 -8.02 -11.52 10.87
C LEU A 122 -8.95 -12.17 9.85
N GLU A 123 -8.62 -13.36 9.33
CA GLU A 123 -9.31 -14.02 8.21
C GLU A 123 -9.36 -13.19 6.90
N MET A 124 -8.57 -12.11 6.81
CA MET A 124 -8.66 -11.07 5.79
C MET A 124 -8.33 -11.56 4.37
N SER A 125 -7.63 -12.68 4.29
CA SER A 125 -7.11 -13.22 3.04
C SER A 125 -8.21 -13.49 2.01
N ASP A 126 -7.85 -13.32 0.73
CA ASP A 126 -8.70 -13.66 -0.42
C ASP A 126 -9.29 -15.08 -0.30
N ARG A 127 -8.66 -15.98 0.47
CA ARG A 127 -9.10 -17.37 0.65
C ARG A 127 -10.49 -17.48 1.29
N ALA A 128 -10.84 -16.61 2.24
CA ALA A 128 -12.18 -16.60 2.85
C ALA A 128 -13.27 -16.18 1.84
N LEU A 129 -12.91 -15.32 0.88
CA LEU A 129 -13.79 -14.87 -0.21
C LEU A 129 -13.73 -15.77 -1.45
N SER A 130 -12.73 -16.65 -1.54
CA SER A 130 -12.42 -17.47 -2.73
C SER A 130 -13.31 -18.69 -2.94
N HIS A 131 -14.40 -18.85 -2.18
CA HIS A 131 -15.33 -19.96 -2.37
C HIS A 131 -16.02 -19.98 -3.74
N GLU A 132 -15.77 -19.02 -4.64
CA GLU A 132 -15.58 -19.22 -6.09
C GLU A 132 -15.31 -17.86 -6.76
N PRO A 133 -14.35 -17.72 -7.70
CA PRO A 133 -14.21 -16.49 -8.49
C PRO A 133 -15.40 -16.36 -9.45
N ARG A 134 -16.41 -15.58 -9.06
CA ARG A 134 -17.60 -15.26 -9.88
C ARG A 134 -17.37 -14.08 -10.82
N ALA A 135 -16.15 -13.86 -11.30
CA ALA A 135 -15.89 -12.82 -12.30
C ALA A 135 -16.78 -12.98 -13.55
N GLY A 136 -17.23 -14.21 -13.85
CA GLY A 136 -18.23 -14.50 -14.89
C GLY A 136 -19.69 -14.11 -14.58
N HIS A 137 -19.99 -13.59 -13.38
CA HIS A 137 -21.35 -13.29 -12.93
C HIS A 137 -21.47 -11.95 -12.19
N LEU A 138 -20.68 -10.93 -12.57
CA LEU A 138 -21.04 -9.56 -12.21
C LEU A 138 -22.39 -9.22 -12.84
N SER A 139 -23.41 -9.12 -11.99
CA SER A 139 -24.77 -8.81 -12.44
C SER A 139 -24.81 -7.39 -13.00
N SER A 140 -25.43 -7.21 -14.17
CA SER A 140 -25.72 -5.88 -14.71
C SER A 140 -26.55 -5.04 -13.74
N GLU A 141 -27.33 -5.70 -12.89
CA GLU A 141 -28.20 -5.09 -11.88
C GLU A 141 -27.50 -4.83 -10.55
N THR A 142 -26.16 -4.96 -10.48
CA THR A 142 -25.43 -4.66 -9.25
C THR A 142 -25.65 -3.19 -8.87
N PRO A 143 -26.27 -2.89 -7.70
CA PRO A 143 -26.59 -1.53 -7.32
C PRO A 143 -25.34 -0.82 -6.79
N LEU A 144 -25.11 0.38 -7.29
CA LEU A 144 -23.97 1.24 -7.02
C LEU A 144 -24.46 2.69 -6.87
N THR A 145 -23.58 3.58 -6.46
CA THR A 145 -23.86 5.02 -6.39
C THR A 145 -22.92 5.78 -7.30
N ASP A 146 -23.42 6.71 -8.10
CA ASP A 146 -22.57 7.64 -8.84
C ASP A 146 -21.87 8.59 -7.85
N ALA A 147 -20.55 8.58 -7.82
CA ALA A 147 -19.79 9.33 -6.81
C ALA A 147 -19.99 10.85 -6.92
N ARG A 148 -20.28 11.37 -8.11
CA ARG A 148 -20.43 12.82 -8.33
C ARG A 148 -21.81 13.30 -7.91
N THR A 149 -22.85 12.57 -8.32
CA THR A 149 -24.24 13.00 -8.13
C THR A 149 -24.89 12.41 -6.88
N GLY A 150 -24.44 11.24 -6.42
CA GLY A 150 -25.10 10.47 -5.36
C GLY A 150 -26.28 9.65 -5.84
N GLU A 151 -26.55 9.67 -7.15
CA GLU A 151 -27.68 8.96 -7.71
C GLU A 151 -27.44 7.44 -7.74
N PRO A 152 -28.46 6.61 -7.48
CA PRO A 152 -28.38 5.17 -7.66
C PRO A 152 -28.14 4.83 -9.13
N VAL A 153 -27.19 3.95 -9.39
CA VAL A 153 -26.88 3.44 -10.74
C VAL A 153 -26.61 1.94 -10.70
N THR A 154 -26.71 1.29 -11.85
CA THR A 154 -26.32 -0.12 -12.02
C THR A 154 -25.23 -0.26 -13.07
N LEU A 155 -24.51 -1.38 -13.06
CA LEU A 155 -23.50 -1.68 -14.08
C LEU A 155 -24.09 -1.72 -15.50
N ALA A 156 -25.38 -2.04 -15.64
CA ALA A 156 -26.12 -1.98 -16.91
C ALA A 156 -26.00 -0.62 -17.61
N LYS A 157 -25.80 0.48 -16.87
CA LYS A 157 -25.54 1.82 -17.43
C LYS A 157 -24.29 1.84 -18.32
N TYR A 158 -23.32 0.96 -18.10
CA TYR A 158 -22.01 0.96 -18.77
C TYR A 158 -21.81 -0.24 -19.71
N LEU A 159 -22.48 -1.36 -19.44
CA LEU A 159 -22.35 -2.58 -20.24
C LEU A 159 -23.19 -2.52 -21.54
N GLY A 160 -22.78 -3.28 -22.55
CA GLY A 160 -23.56 -3.48 -23.78
C GLY A 160 -23.61 -2.29 -24.75
N LYS A 161 -22.74 -1.28 -24.57
CA LYS A 161 -22.70 -0.04 -25.38
C LYS A 161 -21.73 -0.07 -26.56
N GLY A 162 -21.22 -1.24 -26.93
CA GLY A 162 -20.20 -1.38 -27.98
C GLY A 162 -18.78 -0.97 -27.55
N GLU A 163 -18.61 -0.65 -26.27
CA GLU A 163 -17.32 -0.39 -25.63
C GLU A 163 -17.00 -1.52 -24.64
N HIS A 164 -15.71 -1.75 -24.43
CA HIS A 164 -15.20 -2.63 -23.40
C HIS A 164 -15.03 -1.84 -22.09
N VAL A 165 -15.51 -2.37 -20.98
CA VAL A 165 -15.38 -1.70 -19.68
C VAL A 165 -14.12 -2.17 -18.97
N LEU A 166 -13.23 -1.24 -18.62
CA LEU A 166 -12.10 -1.44 -17.73
C LEU A 166 -12.49 -0.98 -16.32
N LEU A 167 -12.79 -1.94 -15.44
CA LEU A 167 -13.07 -1.67 -14.03
C LEU A 167 -11.76 -1.45 -13.27
N VAL A 168 -11.58 -0.26 -12.69
CA VAL A 168 -10.42 0.08 -11.86
C VAL A 168 -10.88 0.18 -10.41
N LEU A 169 -10.61 -0.87 -9.63
CA LEU A 169 -10.96 -0.92 -8.21
C LEU A 169 -9.86 -0.26 -7.37
N ILE A 170 -10.15 0.88 -6.76
CA ILE A 170 -9.22 1.55 -5.85
C ILE A 170 -9.39 1.06 -4.42
N ARG A 171 -8.29 1.05 -3.66
CA ARG A 171 -8.28 0.52 -2.30
C ARG A 171 -8.80 1.50 -1.25
N GLN A 172 -8.55 2.79 -1.43
CA GLN A 172 -9.00 3.88 -0.55
C GLN A 172 -8.59 5.23 -1.17
N PHE A 173 -9.19 6.33 -0.72
CA PHE A 173 -8.92 7.66 -1.28
C PHE A 173 -7.51 8.18 -0.97
N ALA A 174 -6.86 7.78 0.13
CA ALA A 174 -5.49 8.21 0.43
C ALA A 174 -4.39 7.31 -0.20
N CYS A 175 -4.75 6.34 -1.05
CA CYS A 175 -3.75 5.49 -1.70
C CYS A 175 -3.01 6.24 -2.82
N LEU A 176 -1.76 6.65 -2.56
CA LEU A 176 -0.88 7.29 -3.56
C LEU A 176 -0.73 6.44 -4.83
N LEU A 177 -0.54 5.12 -4.70
CA LEU A 177 -0.39 4.21 -5.85
C LEU A 177 -1.64 4.17 -6.73
N CYS A 178 -2.84 4.23 -6.15
CA CYS A 178 -4.08 4.30 -6.93
C CYS A 178 -4.16 5.61 -7.73
N ARG A 179 -3.70 6.72 -7.15
CA ARG A 179 -3.68 8.03 -7.82
C ARG A 179 -2.66 8.09 -8.96
N ILE A 180 -1.46 7.53 -8.75
CA ILE A 180 -0.45 7.38 -9.80
C ILE A 180 -1.01 6.53 -10.94
N HIS A 181 -1.61 5.37 -10.62
CA HIS A 181 -2.19 4.48 -11.63
C HIS A 181 -3.28 5.15 -12.47
N LEU A 182 -4.19 5.92 -11.85
CA LEU A 182 -5.22 6.64 -12.59
C LEU A 182 -4.64 7.76 -13.45
N SER A 183 -3.64 8.49 -12.94
CA SER A 183 -2.93 9.53 -13.73
C SER A 183 -2.24 8.92 -14.96
N GLU A 184 -1.66 7.72 -14.82
CA GLU A 184 -1.08 6.98 -15.94
C GLU A 184 -2.13 6.56 -16.98
N LEU A 185 -3.33 6.12 -16.54
CA LEU A 185 -4.43 5.81 -17.46
C LEU A 185 -4.88 7.06 -18.23
N GLU A 186 -5.05 8.19 -17.55
CA GLU A 186 -5.45 9.46 -18.18
C GLU A 186 -4.40 9.95 -19.18
N ALA A 187 -3.10 9.85 -18.83
CA ALA A 187 -2.01 10.17 -19.74
C ALA A 187 -1.98 9.27 -21.00
N ASN A 188 -2.58 8.08 -20.93
CA ASN A 188 -2.67 7.12 -22.02
C ASN A 188 -4.08 7.00 -22.62
N GLN A 189 -4.95 8.00 -22.41
CA GLN A 189 -6.35 7.95 -22.86
C GLN A 189 -6.50 7.61 -24.35
N GLY A 190 -5.65 8.17 -25.21
CA GLY A 190 -5.70 7.89 -26.65
C GLY A 190 -5.47 6.41 -27.01
N LEU A 191 -4.72 5.66 -26.20
CA LEU A 191 -4.53 4.21 -26.39
C LEU A 191 -5.76 3.43 -25.95
N LEU A 192 -6.44 3.88 -24.90
CA LEU A 192 -7.68 3.30 -24.40
C LEU A 192 -8.82 3.52 -25.41
N ASP A 193 -8.93 4.74 -25.95
CA ASP A 193 -9.91 5.12 -26.97
C ASP A 193 -9.74 4.29 -28.24
N ALA A 194 -8.50 4.07 -28.69
CA ALA A 194 -8.20 3.25 -29.87
C ALA A 194 -8.65 1.78 -29.73
N GLN A 195 -8.89 1.32 -28.50
CA GLN A 195 -9.39 -0.02 -28.17
C GLN A 195 -10.87 -0.01 -27.75
N SER A 196 -11.57 1.12 -27.90
CA SER A 196 -12.95 1.31 -27.43
C SER A 196 -13.11 0.97 -25.94
N MET A 197 -12.13 1.36 -25.11
CA MET A 197 -12.13 1.10 -23.66
C MET A 197 -12.76 2.26 -22.90
N ARG A 198 -13.75 1.96 -22.07
CA ARG A 198 -14.30 2.87 -21.06
C ARG A 198 -13.74 2.51 -19.69
N VAL A 199 -13.00 3.43 -19.08
CA VAL A 199 -12.52 3.28 -17.70
C VAL A 199 -13.63 3.64 -16.73
N LEU A 200 -13.81 2.81 -15.71
CA LEU A 200 -14.75 3.03 -14.62
C LEU A 200 -14.05 2.80 -13.30
N VAL A 201 -13.93 3.85 -12.50
CA VAL A 201 -13.31 3.78 -11.18
C VAL A 201 -14.35 3.28 -10.19
N VAL A 202 -13.99 2.31 -9.35
CA VAL A 202 -14.84 1.78 -8.30
C VAL A 202 -14.12 1.98 -6.97
N SER A 203 -14.82 2.53 -5.97
CA SER A 203 -14.38 2.61 -4.58
C SER A 203 -15.48 2.07 -3.67
N PHE A 204 -15.13 1.65 -2.45
CA PHE A 204 -16.11 1.33 -1.40
C PHE A 204 -16.21 2.43 -0.33
N GLY A 205 -15.49 3.54 -0.50
CA GLY A 205 -15.56 4.69 0.41
C GLY A 205 -16.88 5.48 0.29
N CYS A 206 -17.07 6.44 1.19
CA CYS A 206 -18.26 7.29 1.25
C CYS A 206 -18.31 8.32 0.10
N GLN A 207 -19.48 8.91 -0.13
CA GLN A 207 -19.67 9.88 -1.21
C GLN A 207 -18.90 11.18 -0.95
N GLU A 208 -18.89 11.64 0.28
CA GLU A 208 -18.16 12.84 0.71
C GLU A 208 -16.67 12.69 0.41
N GLY A 209 -16.08 11.55 0.77
CA GLY A 209 -14.69 11.22 0.47
C GLY A 209 -14.42 11.11 -1.02
N ALA A 210 -15.34 10.50 -1.78
CA ALA A 210 -15.20 10.37 -3.22
C ALA A 210 -15.24 11.73 -3.94
N ARG A 211 -16.14 12.62 -3.52
CA ARG A 211 -16.24 13.99 -4.06
C ARG A 211 -14.97 14.78 -3.76
N TYR A 212 -14.49 14.74 -2.52
CA TYR A 212 -13.23 15.38 -2.14
C TYR A 212 -12.06 14.84 -2.97
N TRP A 213 -11.99 13.51 -3.13
CA TRP A 213 -10.96 12.84 -3.93
C TRP A 213 -11.01 13.26 -5.41
N LEU A 214 -12.21 13.35 -6.01
CA LEU A 214 -12.40 13.81 -7.39
C LEU A 214 -12.02 15.28 -7.57
N GLU A 215 -12.36 16.14 -6.61
CA GLU A 215 -11.99 17.56 -6.61
C GLU A 215 -10.47 17.75 -6.50
N GLU A 216 -9.81 16.97 -5.64
CA GLU A 216 -8.36 17.02 -5.41
C GLU A 216 -7.57 16.46 -6.60
N THR A 217 -8.02 15.35 -7.19
CA THR A 217 -7.29 14.68 -8.28
C THR A 217 -7.62 15.22 -9.67
N GLY A 218 -8.79 15.82 -9.85
CA GLY A 218 -9.30 16.18 -11.17
C GLY A 218 -9.63 14.97 -12.06
N CYS A 219 -9.72 13.77 -11.49
CA CYS A 219 -9.98 12.54 -12.23
C CYS A 219 -11.24 12.66 -13.10
N SER A 220 -11.06 12.41 -14.40
CA SER A 220 -12.05 12.59 -15.45
C SER A 220 -12.98 11.39 -15.62
N TYR A 221 -12.57 10.22 -15.12
CA TYR A 221 -13.33 8.98 -15.27
C TYR A 221 -14.62 8.96 -14.46
N ASP A 222 -15.62 8.23 -14.94
CA ASP A 222 -16.79 7.89 -14.14
C ASP A 222 -16.35 7.10 -12.91
N MET A 223 -16.92 7.46 -11.75
CA MET A 223 -16.58 6.85 -10.48
C MET A 223 -17.85 6.36 -9.79
N LEU A 224 -17.82 5.09 -9.37
CA LEU A 224 -18.92 4.41 -8.71
C LEU A 224 -18.53 3.98 -7.31
N LEU A 225 -19.48 4.09 -6.39
CA LEU A 225 -19.35 3.65 -5.02
C LEU A 225 -20.05 2.30 -4.85
N ASP A 226 -19.30 1.35 -4.33
CA ASP A 226 -19.69 0.00 -3.96
C ASP A 226 -19.47 -0.18 -2.44
N PRO A 227 -20.25 0.50 -1.59
CA PRO A 227 -20.03 0.52 -0.14
C PRO A 227 -20.05 -0.89 0.48
N GLN A 228 -20.89 -1.80 -0.05
CA GLN A 228 -20.93 -3.20 0.41
C GLN A 228 -19.89 -4.11 -0.25
N ARG A 229 -18.94 -3.54 -1.01
CA ARG A 229 -17.84 -4.27 -1.67
C ARG A 229 -18.30 -5.44 -2.53
N LYS A 230 -19.49 -5.37 -3.13
CA LYS A 230 -20.08 -6.45 -3.94
C LYS A 230 -19.21 -6.81 -5.14
N ILE A 231 -18.65 -5.81 -5.82
CA ILE A 231 -17.76 -6.01 -6.98
C ILE A 231 -16.44 -6.61 -6.51
N TYR A 232 -15.86 -6.07 -5.43
CA TYR A 232 -14.62 -6.60 -4.85
C TYR A 232 -14.77 -8.07 -4.46
N ARG A 233 -15.86 -8.42 -3.76
CA ARG A 233 -16.19 -9.80 -3.36
C ARG A 233 -16.42 -10.71 -4.57
N ALA A 234 -17.08 -10.22 -5.62
CA ALA A 234 -17.28 -10.99 -6.86
C ALA A 234 -15.96 -11.37 -7.54
N PHE A 235 -14.92 -10.54 -7.40
CA PHE A 235 -13.56 -10.82 -7.86
C PHE A 235 -12.68 -11.55 -6.82
N GLY A 236 -13.21 -11.87 -5.63
CA GLY A 236 -12.45 -12.47 -4.54
C GLY A 236 -11.40 -11.53 -3.91
N LEU A 237 -11.59 -10.21 -4.04
CA LEU A 237 -10.66 -9.20 -3.55
C LEU A 237 -10.93 -8.88 -2.06
N GLY A 238 -10.15 -9.54 -1.21
CA GLY A 238 -10.14 -9.31 0.24
C GLY A 238 -9.35 -8.09 0.64
N ALA A 239 -9.13 -7.95 1.95
CA ALA A 239 -8.17 -7.00 2.50
C ALA A 239 -6.89 -7.76 2.87
N SER A 240 -5.74 -7.07 2.92
CA SER A 240 -4.50 -7.73 3.35
C SER A 240 -3.48 -6.68 3.77
N LEU A 241 -3.06 -6.78 5.03
CA LEU A 241 -1.96 -6.02 5.57
C LEU A 241 -0.67 -6.37 4.85
N THR A 242 -0.42 -7.65 4.55
CA THR A 242 0.77 -8.09 3.81
C THR A 242 0.86 -7.41 2.44
N LYS A 243 -0.24 -7.37 1.68
CA LYS A 243 -0.27 -6.71 0.36
C LYS A 243 -0.03 -5.20 0.44
N VAL A 244 -0.29 -4.57 1.58
CA VAL A 244 -0.14 -3.11 1.78
C VAL A 244 1.23 -2.78 2.37
N LEU A 245 1.56 -3.40 3.49
CA LEU A 245 2.61 -3.04 4.43
C LEU A 245 3.86 -3.91 4.33
N ARG A 246 3.91 -4.91 3.43
CA ARG A 246 5.13 -5.71 3.23
C ARG A 246 6.35 -4.81 3.09
N PHE A 247 7.48 -5.29 3.58
CA PHE A 247 8.70 -4.52 3.76
C PHE A 247 9.15 -3.81 2.48
N ASN A 248 9.09 -4.50 1.33
CA ASN A 248 9.44 -3.92 0.04
C ASN A 248 8.50 -2.79 -0.41
N ASN A 249 7.22 -2.81 0.00
CA ASN A 249 6.33 -1.69 -0.28
C ASN A 249 6.73 -0.48 0.56
N MET A 250 7.11 -0.65 1.82
CA MET A 250 7.57 0.46 2.67
C MET A 250 8.80 1.14 2.06
N LEU A 251 9.72 0.34 1.53
CA LEU A 251 10.89 0.85 0.80
C LEU A 251 10.52 1.51 -0.53
N LEU A 252 9.52 1.01 -1.26
CA LEU A 252 9.00 1.69 -2.46
C LEU A 252 8.45 3.08 -2.12
N TYR A 253 7.67 3.20 -1.03
CA TYR A 253 7.17 4.50 -0.57
C TYR A 253 8.30 5.44 -0.15
N ALA A 254 9.42 4.92 0.35
CA ALA A 254 10.60 5.72 0.63
C ALA A 254 11.18 6.35 -0.65
N GLU A 255 11.18 5.63 -1.77
CA GLU A 255 11.60 6.16 -3.07
C GLU A 255 10.70 7.31 -3.54
N TYR A 256 9.39 7.24 -3.26
CA TYR A 256 8.44 8.30 -3.55
C TYR A 256 8.71 9.57 -2.74
N ILE A 257 9.05 9.44 -1.45
CA ILE A 257 9.50 10.59 -0.65
C ILE A 257 10.73 11.25 -1.30
N LEU A 258 11.71 10.48 -1.76
CA LEU A 258 12.93 11.03 -2.36
C LEU A 258 12.74 11.56 -3.78
N SER A 259 11.65 11.15 -4.42
CA SER A 259 11.23 11.65 -5.73
C SER A 259 10.25 12.82 -5.62
N ASN A 260 10.01 13.33 -4.40
CA ASN A 260 9.11 14.44 -4.10
C ASN A 260 7.66 14.21 -4.57
N TYR A 261 7.18 12.97 -4.53
CA TYR A 261 5.75 12.72 -4.71
C TYR A 261 4.98 13.32 -3.53
N GLU A 262 3.86 13.96 -3.85
CA GLU A 262 2.93 14.46 -2.83
C GLU A 262 2.08 13.31 -2.31
N PHE A 263 2.15 13.09 -0.99
CA PHE A 263 1.30 12.11 -0.33
C PHE A 263 -0.08 12.72 -0.08
N PRO A 264 -1.17 11.97 -0.34
CA PRO A 264 -2.52 12.44 -0.05
C PRO A 264 -2.66 12.81 1.42
N ARG A 265 -3.30 13.94 1.70
CA ARG A 265 -3.60 14.36 3.08
C ARG A 265 -4.96 13.81 3.48
N ALA A 266 -5.08 13.40 4.73
CA ALA A 266 -6.39 13.07 5.29
C ALA A 266 -7.27 14.33 5.30
N ALA A 267 -8.52 14.21 4.86
CA ALA A 267 -9.51 15.26 5.04
C ALA A 267 -9.99 15.21 6.50
N PRO A 268 -9.78 16.27 7.33
CA PRO A 268 -9.98 16.19 8.77
C PRO A 268 -11.41 15.88 9.23
N SER A 269 -12.40 16.06 8.35
CA SER A 269 -13.83 15.90 8.65
C SER A 269 -14.50 14.74 7.90
N ILE A 270 -13.74 13.95 7.13
CA ILE A 270 -14.27 12.84 6.37
C ILE A 270 -13.80 11.55 7.03
N GLU A 271 -14.72 10.88 7.71
CA GLU A 271 -14.51 9.49 8.14
C GLU A 271 -14.63 8.59 6.91
N ASP A 272 -13.51 8.38 6.22
CA ASP A 272 -13.35 7.34 5.21
C ASP A 272 -12.60 6.19 5.87
N ASP A 273 -13.35 5.31 6.54
CA ASP A 273 -12.72 4.24 7.29
C ASP A 273 -12.18 3.19 6.32
N MET A 274 -10.87 3.02 6.43
CA MET A 274 -10.06 2.05 5.72
C MET A 274 -10.55 0.60 5.88
N TYR A 275 -11.44 0.35 6.86
CA TYR A 275 -11.98 -0.93 7.28
C TYR A 275 -13.52 -0.98 7.51
N GLN A 276 -14.29 0.07 7.21
CA GLN A 276 -15.60 0.37 7.85
C GLN A 276 -16.68 -0.71 7.90
N ASP A 277 -16.60 -1.82 7.15
CA ASP A 277 -17.67 -2.83 7.14
C ASP A 277 -17.20 -4.30 7.23
N TRP A 278 -15.91 -4.59 7.45
CA TRP A 278 -15.51 -5.99 7.66
C TRP A 278 -16.09 -6.56 8.98
N ALA A 279 -15.97 -5.80 10.08
CA ALA A 279 -16.20 -6.33 11.43
C ALA A 279 -17.70 -6.49 11.75
N LEU A 280 -18.58 -5.69 11.14
CA LEU A 280 -20.02 -5.71 11.42
C LEU A 280 -20.77 -6.80 10.63
N GLU A 281 -20.36 -7.14 9.41
CA GLU A 281 -21.02 -8.19 8.63
C GLU A 281 -20.59 -9.61 9.05
N SER A 282 -19.31 -9.81 9.41
CA SER A 282 -18.80 -11.11 9.88
C SER A 282 -19.47 -11.60 11.18
N LEU A 283 -19.98 -10.67 12.01
CA LEU A 283 -20.71 -10.96 13.25
C LEU A 283 -22.23 -11.10 13.09
N THR A 284 -22.79 -10.70 11.95
CA THR A 284 -24.23 -10.82 11.67
C THR A 284 -24.57 -12.05 10.83
N ALA A 285 -23.59 -12.63 10.12
CA ALA A 285 -23.77 -13.89 9.39
C ALA A 285 -23.95 -15.12 10.32
N ASP A 286 -23.48 -15.06 11.57
CA ASP A 286 -23.50 -16.19 12.51
C ASP A 286 -24.65 -16.15 13.53
N LYS A 287 -25.46 -15.07 13.55
CA LYS A 287 -26.63 -14.95 14.46
C LYS A 287 -27.96 -15.38 13.85
N GLY A 288 -27.95 -16.02 12.68
CA GLY A 288 -29.15 -16.43 11.93
C GLY A 288 -29.40 -17.94 11.84
N ARG A 289 -28.66 -18.78 12.56
CA ARG A 289 -28.90 -20.24 12.63
C ARG A 289 -28.93 -20.75 14.06
N THR A 290 -30.04 -20.47 14.75
CA THR A 290 -30.62 -21.34 15.78
C THR A 290 -32.12 -21.24 15.70
#